data_AF-A0AAU3VXX7-F1
#
_entry.id   AF-A0AAU3VXX7-F1
#
_cell.length_a   1.000
_cell.length_b   1.000
_cell.length_c   1.000
_cell.angle_alpha   90.00
_cell.angle_beta   90.00
_cell.angle_gamma   90.00
#
_symmetry.space_group_name_H-M   'P 1'
#
loop_
_entity.id
_entity.type
_entity.pdbx_description
1 polymer ?
#
loop_
_entity_poly.entity_id
_entity_poly.type
_entity_poly.pdbx_seq_one_letter_code
_entity_poly.pdbx_strand_id
1 'polypeptide(L)'
;MHLVPAERADRRTIDGHRVCDAVAAIGEPGHVRTWADRFSLLADPRRLALLLALHRAGPLAVSDLAVATGMNDPAVSQALRLLRTAGVVEGDKDGRVVRYRVTDGPIAELLEHCASDAG
;
A
#
# COMPACT_ATOMS: atom_id res chain seq x y z
N MET A 1 2.24 -5.59 -33.87
CA MET A 1 1.06 -6.39 -33.49
C MET A 1 0.15 -5.47 -32.69
N HIS A 2 -1.11 -5.28 -33.07
CA HIS A 2 -2.01 -4.34 -32.40
C HIS A 2 -2.40 -4.90 -31.02
N LEU A 3 -2.11 -4.16 -29.95
CA LEU A 3 -2.33 -4.61 -28.57
C LEU A 3 -3.73 -4.27 -28.03
N VAL A 4 -4.54 -3.55 -28.83
CA VAL A 4 -5.88 -3.14 -28.40
C VAL A 4 -6.79 -4.38 -28.32
N PRO A 5 -7.46 -4.61 -27.18
CA PRO A 5 -8.43 -5.70 -27.05
C PRO A 5 -9.52 -5.62 -28.11
N ALA A 6 -9.94 -6.79 -28.63
CA ALA A 6 -10.95 -6.87 -29.69
C ALA A 6 -12.26 -6.14 -29.34
N GLU A 7 -12.68 -6.16 -28.08
CA GLU A 7 -13.86 -5.44 -27.57
C GLU A 7 -13.80 -3.91 -27.73
N ARG A 8 -12.62 -3.37 -28.01
CA ARG A 8 -12.36 -1.92 -28.14
C ARG A 8 -11.90 -1.54 -29.55
N ALA A 9 -11.80 -2.50 -30.46
CA ALA A 9 -11.25 -2.31 -31.81
C ALA A 9 -12.12 -1.35 -32.66
N ASP A 10 -13.43 -1.32 -32.44
CA ASP A 10 -14.36 -0.47 -33.20
C ASP A 10 -14.39 1.00 -32.72
N ARG A 11 -13.64 1.34 -31.66
CA ARG A 11 -13.62 2.70 -31.12
C ARG A 11 -12.70 3.58 -31.97
N ARG A 12 -13.23 4.75 -32.39
CA ARG A 12 -12.42 5.76 -33.10
C ARG A 12 -11.23 6.17 -32.22
N THR A 13 -10.03 6.05 -32.77
CA THR A 13 -8.78 6.57 -32.18
C THR A 13 -8.24 7.72 -33.01
N ILE A 14 -7.62 8.71 -32.35
CA ILE A 14 -6.96 9.84 -33.02
C ILE A 14 -5.51 9.47 -33.36
N ASP A 15 -4.83 8.79 -32.43
CA ASP A 15 -3.46 8.29 -32.58
C ASP A 15 -3.42 6.81 -32.15
N GLY A 16 -3.48 5.91 -33.12
CA GLY A 16 -3.51 4.47 -32.86
C GLY A 16 -2.20 3.92 -32.26
N HIS A 17 -1.06 4.60 -32.51
CA HIS A 17 0.23 4.18 -31.97
C HIS A 17 0.32 4.49 -30.48
N ARG A 18 -0.03 5.71 -30.07
CA ARG A 18 -0.11 6.08 -28.65
C ARG A 18 -1.11 5.22 -27.87
N VAL A 19 -2.19 4.79 -28.50
CA VAL A 19 -3.15 3.86 -27.88
C VAL A 19 -2.49 2.49 -27.65
N CYS A 20 -1.70 1.99 -28.60
CA CYS A 20 -0.95 0.74 -28.41
C CYS A 20 0.07 0.86 -27.26
N ASP A 21 0.81 1.97 -27.20
CA ASP A 21 1.79 2.23 -26.13
C ASP A 21 1.09 2.32 -24.76
N ALA A 22 -0.05 3.02 -24.70
CA ALA A 22 -0.84 3.13 -23.46
C ALA A 22 -1.38 1.77 -23.00
N VAL A 23 -1.87 0.94 -23.93
CA VAL A 23 -2.33 -0.42 -23.59
C VAL A 23 -1.17 -1.28 -23.07
N ALA A 24 0.01 -1.19 -23.71
CA ALA A 24 1.20 -1.88 -23.23
C ALA A 24 1.62 -1.39 -21.84
N ALA A 25 1.56 -0.08 -21.58
CA ALA A 25 1.93 0.52 -20.31
C ALA A 25 0.98 0.16 -19.16
N ILE A 26 -0.33 0.07 -19.43
CA ILE A 26 -1.32 -0.41 -18.44
C ILE A 26 -1.05 -1.87 -18.10
N GLY A 27 -0.63 -2.66 -19.08
CA GLY A 27 -0.32 -4.07 -18.91
C GLY A 27 -1.54 -4.91 -18.51
N GLU A 28 -1.29 -5.95 -17.72
CA GLU A 28 -2.33 -6.88 -17.27
C GLU A 28 -3.31 -6.22 -16.28
N PRO A 29 -4.64 -6.29 -16.50
CA PRO A 29 -5.62 -5.70 -15.59
C PRO A 29 -5.52 -6.20 -14.14
N GLY A 30 -5.02 -7.42 -13.94
CA GLY A 30 -4.75 -7.97 -12.61
C GLY A 30 -3.67 -7.18 -11.86
N HIS A 31 -2.60 -6.75 -12.56
CA HIS A 31 -1.52 -5.97 -11.97
C HIS A 31 -2.02 -4.61 -11.45
N VAL A 32 -2.85 -3.93 -12.25
CA VAL A 32 -3.46 -2.65 -11.86
C VAL A 32 -4.35 -2.81 -10.63
N ARG A 33 -5.15 -3.87 -10.55
CA ARG A 33 -6.00 -4.15 -9.38
C ARG A 33 -5.16 -4.39 -8.12
N THR A 34 -4.09 -5.19 -8.21
CA THR A 34 -3.19 -5.44 -7.07
C THR A 34 -2.62 -4.13 -6.50
N TRP A 35 -2.21 -3.19 -7.37
CA TRP A 35 -1.74 -1.89 -6.90
C TRP A 35 -2.86 -1.02 -6.34
N ALA A 36 -4.04 -1.01 -6.96
CA ALA A 36 -5.20 -0.28 -6.44
C ALA A 36 -5.57 -0.76 -5.02
N ASP A 37 -5.53 -2.07 -4.79
CA ASP A 37 -5.78 -2.66 -3.47
C ASP A 37 -4.73 -2.22 -2.44
N ARG A 38 -3.44 -2.19 -2.81
CA ARG A 38 -2.38 -1.63 -1.96
C ARG A 38 -2.62 -0.16 -1.65
N PHE A 39 -2.93 0.66 -2.65
CA PHE A 39 -3.20 2.08 -2.44
C PHE A 39 -4.41 2.30 -1.54
N SER A 40 -5.45 1.47 -1.64
CA SER A 40 -6.59 1.52 -0.73
C SER A 40 -6.18 1.34 0.75
N LEU A 41 -5.20 0.48 1.02
CA LEU A 41 -4.64 0.30 2.37
C LEU A 41 -3.90 1.55 2.85
N LEU A 42 -3.15 2.21 1.95
CA LEU A 42 -2.35 3.40 2.26
C LEU A 42 -3.15 4.70 2.31
N ALA A 43 -4.32 4.77 1.65
CA ALA A 43 -5.08 6.00 1.46
C ALA A 43 -5.75 6.56 2.74
N ASP A 44 -5.78 5.83 3.85
CA ASP A 44 -6.25 6.36 5.14
C ASP A 44 -5.07 7.00 5.90
N PRO A 45 -5.17 8.28 6.31
CA PRO A 45 -4.08 8.98 6.97
C PRO A 45 -3.58 8.30 8.26
N ARG A 46 -4.47 7.66 9.02
CA ARG A 46 -4.11 6.97 10.27
C ARG A 46 -3.34 5.69 9.98
N ARG A 47 -3.77 4.92 8.97
CA ARG A 47 -3.03 3.73 8.51
C ARG A 47 -1.66 4.11 7.97
N LEU A 48 -1.57 5.18 7.18
CA LEU A 48 -0.30 5.67 6.68
C LEU A 48 0.63 6.10 7.82
N ALA A 49 0.12 6.81 8.83
CA ALA A 49 0.90 7.19 10.01
C ALA A 49 1.47 5.98 10.77
N LEU A 50 0.65 4.92 10.96
CA LEU A 50 1.12 3.67 11.57
C LEU A 50 2.23 3.01 10.76
N LEU A 51 2.06 2.93 9.44
CA LEU A 51 3.04 2.30 8.55
C LEU A 51 4.35 3.09 8.50
N LEU A 52 4.29 4.42 8.46
CA LEU A 52 5.47 5.29 8.55
C LEU A 52 6.20 5.12 9.88
N ALA A 53 5.47 5.06 11.01
CA ALA A 53 6.07 4.81 12.32
C ALA A 53 6.79 3.45 12.37
N LEU A 54 6.14 2.39 11.88
CA LEU A 54 6.73 1.05 11.83
C LEU A 54 7.93 0.95 10.88
N HIS A 55 7.87 1.62 9.73
CA HIS A 55 8.96 1.63 8.75
C HIS A 55 10.19 2.37 9.29
N ARG A 56 10.00 3.51 9.97
CA ARG A 56 11.10 4.39 10.39
C ARG A 56 11.66 4.09 11.77
N ALA A 57 10.81 3.75 12.74
CA ALA A 57 11.25 3.44 14.10
C ALA A 57 11.56 1.94 14.29
N GLY A 58 11.16 1.09 13.35
CA GLY A 58 11.23 -0.35 13.48
C GLY A 58 10.04 -0.93 14.26
N PRO A 59 10.15 -2.18 14.76
CA PRO A 59 9.00 -2.88 15.32
C PRO A 59 8.45 -2.28 16.61
N LEU A 60 7.14 -1.95 16.64
CA LEU A 60 6.47 -1.29 17.76
C LEU A 60 5.23 -2.05 18.25
N ALA A 61 4.90 -1.89 19.53
CA ALA A 61 3.67 -2.41 20.11
C ALA A 61 2.47 -1.49 19.88
N VAL A 62 1.26 -2.01 20.10
CA VAL A 62 -0.01 -1.26 19.96
C VAL A 62 -0.01 0.03 20.78
N SER A 63 0.42 -0.04 22.04
CA SER A 63 0.45 1.12 22.95
C SER A 63 1.42 2.20 22.47
N ASP A 64 2.59 1.80 21.96
CA ASP A 64 3.60 2.74 21.47
C ASP A 64 3.11 3.44 20.20
N LEU A 65 2.47 2.67 19.30
CA LEU A 65 1.84 3.20 18.09
C LEU A 65 0.68 4.15 18.42
N ALA A 66 -0.12 3.84 19.44
CA ALA A 66 -1.20 4.71 19.90
C ALA A 66 -0.68 6.08 20.33
N VAL A 67 0.40 6.10 21.13
CA VAL A 67 1.08 7.34 21.53
C VAL A 67 1.66 8.08 20.31
N ALA A 68 2.38 7.37 19.43
CA ALA A 68 3.04 7.98 18.28
C ALA A 68 2.05 8.60 17.26
N THR A 69 0.86 8.01 17.13
CA THR A 69 -0.15 8.43 16.14
C THR A 69 -1.28 9.28 16.74
N GLY A 70 -1.32 9.48 18.06
CA GLY A 70 -2.43 10.13 18.76
C GLY A 70 -3.75 9.34 18.70
N MET A 71 -3.69 8.06 18.35
CA MET A 71 -4.84 7.15 18.29
C MET A 71 -5.05 6.46 19.64
N ASN A 72 -6.22 5.85 19.83
CA ASN A 72 -6.44 4.94 20.96
C ASN A 72 -6.10 3.48 20.57
N ASP A 73 -5.78 2.65 21.56
CA ASP A 73 -5.39 1.24 21.36
C ASP A 73 -6.40 0.43 20.53
N PRO A 74 -7.73 0.58 20.71
CA PRO A 74 -8.70 -0.11 19.86
C PRO A 74 -8.60 0.26 18.37
N ALA A 75 -8.44 1.55 18.06
CA ALA A 75 -8.31 2.02 16.68
C ALA A 75 -7.01 1.52 16.05
N VAL A 76 -5.90 1.54 16.79
CA VAL A 76 -4.63 0.97 16.34
C VAL A 76 -4.76 -0.53 16.09
N SER A 77 -5.35 -1.27 17.03
CA SER A 77 -5.55 -2.72 16.90
C SER A 77 -6.42 -3.09 15.70
N GLN A 78 -7.47 -2.31 15.42
CA GLN A 78 -8.33 -2.50 14.26
C GLN A 78 -7.55 -2.26 12.95
N ALA A 79 -6.77 -1.17 12.88
CA ALA A 79 -5.94 -0.88 11.71
C ALA A 79 -4.89 -1.95 11.48
N LEU A 80 -4.16 -2.38 12.52
CA LEU A 80 -3.15 -3.44 12.43
C LEU A 80 -3.76 -4.78 12.05
N ARG A 81 -4.97 -5.12 12.50
CA ARG A 81 -5.67 -6.33 12.06
C ARG A 81 -5.92 -6.29 10.56
N LEU A 82 -6.43 -5.17 10.03
CA LEU A 82 -6.67 -5.00 8.60
C LEU A 82 -5.37 -5.10 7.80
N LEU A 83 -4.32 -4.38 8.22
CA LEU A 83 -3.01 -4.41 7.55
C LEU A 83 -2.39 -5.80 7.58
N ARG A 84 -2.55 -6.54 8.69
CA ARG A 84 -2.07 -7.92 8.83
C ARG A 84 -2.85 -8.88 7.93
N THR A 85 -4.18 -8.75 7.87
CA THR A 85 -4.99 -9.55 6.94
C THR A 85 -4.61 -9.31 5.49
N ALA A 86 -4.19 -8.09 5.16
CA ALA A 86 -3.67 -7.75 3.83
C ALA A 86 -2.19 -8.12 3.60
N GLY A 87 -1.50 -8.71 4.59
CA GLY A 87 -0.09 -9.12 4.47
C GLY A 87 0.93 -7.97 4.50
N VAL A 88 0.49 -6.75 4.85
CA VAL A 88 1.35 -5.56 4.87
C VAL A 88 2.23 -5.52 6.11
N VAL A 89 1.72 -6.03 7.23
CA VAL A 89 2.43 -6.09 8.51
C VAL A 89 2.37 -7.49 9.12
N GLU A 90 3.41 -7.83 9.85
CA GLU A 90 3.47 -9.00 10.72
C GLU A 90 3.60 -8.58 12.16
N GLY A 91 3.15 -9.44 13.08
CA GLY A 91 3.24 -9.21 14.53
C GLY A 91 3.95 -10.38 15.19
N ASP A 92 5.07 -10.10 15.84
CA ASP A 92 5.91 -11.07 16.52
C ASP A 92 5.78 -10.93 18.04
N LYS A 93 5.66 -12.06 18.75
CA LYS A 93 5.61 -12.06 20.21
C LYS A 93 7.02 -11.89 20.78
N ASP A 94 7.19 -10.85 21.57
CA ASP A 94 8.38 -10.57 22.37
C ASP A 94 7.99 -10.57 23.85
N GLY A 95 8.19 -11.73 24.49
CA GLY A 95 7.71 -12.01 25.84
C GLY A 95 6.18 -11.93 25.94
N ARG A 96 5.67 -10.88 26.60
CA ARG A 96 4.23 -10.63 26.79
C ARG A 96 3.66 -9.61 25.81
N VAL A 97 4.50 -8.99 24.97
CA VAL A 97 4.13 -7.90 24.08
C VAL A 97 4.18 -8.40 22.64
N VAL A 98 3.24 -7.95 21.79
CA VAL A 98 3.31 -8.18 20.34
C VAL A 98 3.86 -6.92 19.69
N ARG A 99 4.93 -7.07 18.93
CA ARG A 99 5.54 -5.99 18.15
C ARG A 99 5.28 -6.20 16.67
N TYR A 100 4.84 -5.15 15.99
CA TYR A 100 4.47 -5.18 14.58
C TYR A 100 5.58 -4.64 13.71
N ARG A 101 5.73 -5.13 12.49
CA ARG A 101 6.70 -4.64 11.49
C ARG A 101 6.09 -4.67 10.08
N VAL A 102 6.54 -3.80 9.19
CA VAL A 102 6.16 -3.83 7.76
C VAL A 102 6.89 -4.98 7.06
N THR A 103 6.18 -5.71 6.21
CA THR A 103 6.71 -6.89 5.49
C THR A 103 6.45 -6.89 4.00
N ASP A 104 5.51 -6.08 3.50
CA ASP A 104 5.30 -5.91 2.06
C ASP A 104 6.38 -4.98 1.49
N GLY A 105 7.32 -5.56 0.72
CA GLY A 105 8.45 -4.85 0.12
C GLY A 105 8.05 -3.68 -0.78
N PRO A 106 7.14 -3.86 -1.75
CA PRO A 106 6.60 -2.75 -2.55
C PRO A 106 6.01 -1.61 -1.71
N ILE A 107 5.29 -1.92 -0.63
CA ILE A 107 4.80 -0.87 0.27
C ILE A 107 5.94 -0.18 1.01
N ALA A 108 6.94 -0.92 1.51
CA ALA A 108 8.10 -0.34 2.16
C ALA A 108 8.86 0.63 1.23
N GLU A 109 9.00 0.28 -0.06
CA GLU A 109 9.59 1.17 -1.07
C GLU A 109 8.77 2.45 -1.26
N LEU A 110 7.44 2.37 -1.29
CA LEU A 110 6.58 3.56 -1.36
C LEU A 110 6.71 4.46 -0.11
N LEU A 111 6.75 3.85 1.08
CA LEU A 111 6.89 4.58 2.35
C LEU A 111 8.21 5.35 2.43
N GLU A 112 9.27 4.85 1.79
CA GLU A 112 10.54 5.56 1.70
C GLU A 112 10.39 6.91 0.99
N HIS A 113 9.63 6.92 -0.12
CA HIS A 113 9.41 8.13 -0.93
C HIS A 113 8.50 9.16 -0.23
N CYS A 114 7.50 8.71 0.53
CA CYS A 114 6.58 9.60 1.24
C CYS A 114 7.26 10.50 2.27
N ALA A 115 8.43 10.09 2.77
CA ALA A 115 9.12 10.79 3.84
C ALA A 115 10.38 11.55 3.36
N SER A 116 10.77 11.39 2.10
CA SER A 116 11.72 12.29 1.42
C SER A 116 11.08 13.60 0.95
N ASP A 117 9.74 13.64 0.80
CA ASP A 117 8.98 14.82 0.39
C ASP A 117 8.38 15.61 1.58
N ALA A 118 8.63 15.16 2.81
CA ALA A 118 8.33 15.93 4.02
C ALA A 118 9.44 16.96 4.27
N GLY A 119 9.60 17.89 3.33
CA GLY A 119 10.46 19.08 3.40
C GLY A 119 9.65 20.33 3.14
#